data_AF-E1QQG0-F1
#
_entry.id   AF-E1QQG0-F1
#
_cell.length_a   1.000
_cell.length_b   1.000
_cell.length_c   1.000
_cell.angle_alpha   90.00
_cell.angle_beta   90.00
_cell.angle_gamma   90.00
#
_symmetry.space_group_name_H-M   'P 1'
#
loop_
_entity.id
_entity.type
_entity.pdbx_description
1 polymer ?
#
loop_
_entity_poly.entity_id
_entity_poly.type
_entity_poly.pdbx_seq_one_letter_code
_entity_poly.pdbx_strand_id
1 'polypeptide(L)'
;MLFNPAQVIIVMLNRGLVRFGLVLEFIAEFLYFMIILYPRYFSSILVLLIMLTYTVSSVTMYLGFNGYSGSLSVGSVGALLLMLGSSLLLMTRLIPRSYLIAVVSMGIAFLGDVSISIFFWRTMQRNLLIRVGAVLNAVPIITFIGSLLLAIGISDVKDLG
;
A
#
# COMPACT_ATOMS: atom_id res chain seq x y z
N MET A 1 -7.31 -3.43 -34.30
CA MET A 1 -6.48 -2.58 -33.44
C MET A 1 -5.17 -3.31 -33.21
N LEU A 2 -4.05 -2.79 -33.75
CA LEU A 2 -2.72 -3.34 -33.52
C LEU A 2 -2.31 -2.98 -32.08
N PHE A 3 -2.20 -3.97 -31.20
CA PHE A 3 -1.58 -3.80 -29.89
C PHE A 3 -0.12 -3.37 -30.10
N ASN A 4 0.25 -2.18 -29.64
CA ASN A 4 1.64 -1.77 -29.63
C ASN A 4 2.34 -2.57 -28.50
N PRO A 5 3.32 -3.43 -28.82
CA PRO A 5 3.97 -4.30 -27.84
C PRO A 5 4.66 -3.52 -26.71
N ALA A 6 5.09 -2.28 -26.98
CA ALA A 6 5.65 -1.40 -25.96
C ALA A 6 4.62 -1.05 -24.87
N GLN A 7 3.34 -0.88 -25.23
CA GLN A 7 2.27 -0.59 -24.28
C GLN A 7 1.98 -1.79 -23.38
N VAL A 8 1.99 -3.00 -23.95
CA VAL A 8 1.79 -4.24 -23.19
C VAL A 8 2.88 -4.45 -22.14
N ILE A 9 4.14 -4.18 -22.50
CA ILE A 9 5.29 -4.30 -21.57
C ILE A 9 5.17 -3.31 -20.42
N ILE A 10 4.78 -2.06 -20.69
CA ILE A 10 4.63 -1.02 -19.65
C ILE A 10 3.48 -1.39 -18.69
N VAL A 11 2.36 -1.90 -19.20
CA VAL A 11 1.24 -2.36 -18.37
C VAL A 11 1.64 -3.53 -17.49
N MET A 12 2.40 -4.49 -18.02
CA MET A 12 2.92 -5.61 -17.23
C MET A 12 3.90 -5.14 -16.14
N LEU A 13 4.76 -4.17 -16.45
CA LEU A 13 5.69 -3.57 -15.49
C LEU A 13 4.95 -2.84 -14.37
N ASN A 14 3.97 -2.00 -14.71
CA ASN A 14 3.18 -1.23 -13.74
C ASN A 14 2.39 -2.15 -12.80
N ARG A 15 1.75 -3.21 -13.33
CA ARG A 15 1.11 -4.24 -12.52
C ARG A 15 2.11 -4.95 -11.61
N GLY A 16 3.30 -5.24 -12.11
CA GLY A 16 4.39 -5.82 -11.32
C GLY A 16 4.79 -4.92 -10.15
N LEU A 17 4.91 -3.61 -10.37
CA LEU A 17 5.25 -2.62 -9.34
C LEU A 17 4.17 -2.51 -8.27
N VAL A 18 2.89 -2.39 -8.65
CA VAL A 18 1.79 -2.34 -7.66
C VAL A 18 1.72 -3.65 -6.86
N ARG A 19 1.87 -4.80 -7.54
CA ARG A 19 1.87 -6.10 -6.87
C ARG A 19 3.01 -6.21 -5.86
N PHE A 20 4.21 -5.82 -6.26
CA PHE A 20 5.39 -5.85 -5.40
C PHE A 20 5.20 -4.92 -4.20
N GLY A 21 4.65 -3.73 -4.42
CA GLY A 21 4.32 -2.80 -3.35
C GLY A 21 3.33 -3.37 -2.33
N LEU A 22 2.22 -3.97 -2.79
CA LEU A 22 1.24 -4.62 -1.90
C LEU A 22 1.83 -5.80 -1.11
N VAL A 23 2.77 -6.55 -1.70
CA VAL A 23 3.47 -7.63 -0.97
C VAL A 23 4.36 -7.04 0.13
N LEU A 24 5.07 -5.95 -0.16
CA LEU A 24 5.87 -5.25 0.85
C LEU A 24 5.00 -4.64 1.95
N GLU A 25 3.84 -4.08 1.60
CA GLU A 25 2.84 -3.56 2.53
C GLU A 25 2.38 -4.66 3.49
N PHE A 26 1.97 -5.81 2.94
CA PHE A 26 1.61 -6.99 3.72
C PHE A 26 2.71 -7.42 4.70
N ILE A 27 3.96 -7.49 4.24
CA ILE A 27 5.10 -7.86 5.09
C ILE A 27 5.27 -6.84 6.21
N ALA A 28 5.19 -5.55 5.91
CA ALA A 28 5.32 -4.48 6.89
C ALA A 28 4.20 -4.52 7.93
N GLU A 29 2.95 -4.69 7.50
CA GLU A 29 1.77 -4.82 8.36
C GLU A 29 1.85 -6.04 9.27
N PHE A 30 2.26 -7.18 8.72
CA PHE A 30 2.43 -8.41 9.48
C PHE A 30 3.51 -8.27 10.56
N LEU A 31 4.66 -7.68 10.21
CA LEU A 31 5.73 -7.41 11.17
C LEU A 31 5.30 -6.38 12.22
N TYR A 32 4.54 -5.36 11.84
CA TYR A 32 3.98 -4.38 12.78
C TYR A 32 3.00 -5.03 13.76
N PHE A 33 2.13 -5.92 13.29
CA PHE A 33 1.22 -6.70 14.13
C PHE A 33 1.98 -7.58 15.13
N MET A 34 3.06 -8.24 14.69
CA MET A 34 3.93 -9.01 15.60
C MET A 34 4.55 -8.14 16.69
N ILE A 35 4.94 -6.90 16.37
CA ILE A 35 5.46 -5.95 17.38
C ILE A 35 4.41 -5.61 18.43
N ILE A 36 3.15 -5.42 18.04
CA ILE A 36 2.06 -5.15 18.97
C ILE A 36 1.83 -6.35 19.90
N LEU A 37 1.85 -7.57 19.36
CA LEU A 37 1.63 -8.79 20.15
C LEU A 37 2.79 -9.11 21.09
N TYR A 38 4.02 -8.87 20.65
CA TYR A 38 5.23 -9.31 21.34
C TYR A 38 6.23 -8.15 21.53
N PRO A 39 5.84 -7.04 22.18
CA PRO A 39 6.63 -5.81 22.20
C PRO A 39 8.01 -5.96 22.86
N ARG A 40 8.16 -6.95 23.74
CA ARG A 40 9.42 -7.24 24.45
C ARG A 40 10.51 -7.85 23.57
N TYR A 41 10.16 -8.39 22.40
CA TYR A 41 11.10 -9.13 21.55
C TYR A 41 11.66 -8.29 20.40
N PHE A 42 11.18 -7.05 20.24
CA PHE A 42 11.47 -6.24 19.08
C PHE A 42 12.16 -4.94 19.43
N SER A 43 13.31 -4.71 18.80
CA SER A 43 14.13 -3.52 19.01
C SER A 43 13.65 -2.36 18.15
N SER A 44 14.04 -1.14 18.54
CA SER A 44 13.77 0.09 17.78
C SER A 44 14.27 0.04 16.33
N ILE A 45 15.31 -0.77 16.05
CA ILE A 45 15.85 -0.98 14.69
C ILE A 45 14.85 -1.72 13.81
N LEU A 46 14.14 -2.72 14.36
CA LEU A 46 13.12 -3.43 13.59
C LEU A 46 11.93 -2.53 13.27
N VAL A 47 11.51 -1.68 14.22
CA VAL A 47 10.46 -0.67 13.97
C VAL A 47 10.85 0.25 12.82
N LEU A 48 12.11 0.70 12.76
CA LEU A 48 12.61 1.51 11.65
C LEU A 48 12.61 0.77 10.32
N LEU A 49 13.00 -0.51 10.31
CA LEU A 49 12.97 -1.36 9.11
C LEU A 49 11.55 -1.51 8.58
N ILE A 50 10.57 -1.76 9.44
CA ILE A 50 9.15 -1.89 9.05
C ILE A 50 8.64 -0.59 8.42
N MET A 51 8.96 0.54 9.02
CA MET A 51 8.56 1.86 8.51
C MET A 51 9.21 2.14 7.15
N LEU A 52 10.49 1.79 6.97
CA LEU A 52 11.16 1.86 5.67
C LEU A 52 10.48 0.95 4.64
N THR A 53 10.08 -0.26 5.03
CA THR A 53 9.34 -1.18 4.14
C THR A 53 8.02 -0.56 3.69
N TYR A 54 7.27 0.10 4.57
CA TYR A 54 6.06 0.86 4.21
C TYR A 54 6.36 1.99 3.21
N THR A 55 7.41 2.78 3.45
CA THR A 55 7.78 3.85 2.53
C THR A 55 8.19 3.29 1.17
N VAL A 56 8.99 2.23 1.10
CA VAL A 56 9.38 1.59 -0.17
C VAL A 56 8.15 1.01 -0.88
N SER A 57 7.27 0.33 -0.14
CA SER A 57 6.00 -0.19 -0.66
C SER A 57 5.18 0.93 -1.32
N SER A 58 4.93 2.02 -0.59
CA SER A 58 4.15 3.15 -1.09
C SER A 58 4.76 3.79 -2.35
N VAL A 59 6.09 3.93 -2.41
CA VAL A 59 6.78 4.43 -3.61
C VAL A 59 6.60 3.48 -4.80
N THR A 60 6.74 2.18 -4.59
CA THR A 60 6.56 1.20 -5.67
C THR A 60 5.13 1.17 -6.20
N MET A 61 4.13 1.25 -5.31
CA MET A 61 2.73 1.36 -5.71
C MET A 61 2.46 2.67 -6.45
N TYR A 62 3.00 3.79 -5.96
CA TYR A 62 2.86 5.09 -6.62
C TYR A 62 3.40 5.07 -8.05
N LEU A 63 4.60 4.53 -8.26
CA LEU A 63 5.19 4.39 -9.61
C LEU A 63 4.33 3.48 -10.50
N GLY A 64 3.82 2.38 -9.95
CA GLY A 64 2.91 1.49 -10.67
C GLY A 64 1.59 2.16 -11.06
N PHE A 65 1.04 3.03 -10.20
CA PHE A 65 -0.19 3.77 -10.49
C PHE A 65 -0.01 4.98 -11.42
N ASN A 66 1.14 5.66 -11.38
CA ASN A 66 1.39 6.87 -12.18
C ASN A 66 2.10 6.64 -13.53
N GLY A 67 2.56 5.43 -13.81
CA GLY A 67 3.42 5.12 -14.96
C GLY A 67 2.81 5.20 -16.37
N TYR A 68 1.61 5.77 -16.59
CA TYR A 68 1.02 5.76 -17.94
C TYR A 68 0.28 7.02 -18.43
N SER A 69 -0.38 7.81 -17.56
CA SER A 69 -1.26 8.89 -18.04
C SER A 69 -0.99 10.27 -17.45
N GLY A 70 -0.09 10.40 -16.47
CA GLY A 70 0.08 11.64 -15.72
C GLY A 70 -1.18 12.09 -14.93
N SER A 71 -2.24 11.28 -14.92
CA SER A 71 -3.46 11.54 -14.15
C SER A 71 -3.35 10.89 -12.79
N LEU A 72 -3.48 11.68 -11.72
CA LEU A 72 -3.60 11.15 -10.36
C LEU A 72 -4.83 10.23 -10.27
N SER A 73 -4.59 8.93 -10.13
CA SER A 73 -5.63 7.96 -9.80
C SER A 73 -5.87 7.99 -8.29
N VAL A 74 -7.04 7.50 -7.86
CA VAL A 74 -7.33 7.33 -6.42
C VAL A 74 -6.27 6.42 -5.76
N GLY A 75 -5.72 5.46 -6.51
CA GLY A 75 -4.61 4.61 -6.06
C GLY A 75 -3.30 5.38 -5.87
N SER A 76 -2.91 6.28 -6.80
CA SER A 76 -1.67 7.07 -6.64
C SER A 76 -1.79 8.12 -5.53
N VAL A 77 -2.98 8.70 -5.33
CA VAL A 77 -3.25 9.55 -4.15
C VAL A 77 -3.14 8.74 -2.86
N GLY A 78 -3.70 7.52 -2.83
CA GLY A 78 -3.60 6.62 -1.69
C GLY A 78 -2.16 6.26 -1.35
N ALA A 79 -1.35 5.93 -2.37
CA ALA A 79 0.07 5.64 -2.20
C ALA A 79 0.87 6.84 -1.67
N LEU A 80 0.57 8.07 -2.13
CA LEU A 80 1.21 9.28 -1.60
C LEU A 80 0.84 9.55 -0.14
N LEU A 81 -0.44 9.38 0.21
CA LEU A 81 -0.89 9.53 1.60
C LEU A 81 -0.23 8.50 2.49
N LEU A 82 -0.14 7.24 2.06
CA LEU A 82 0.59 6.19 2.77
C LEU A 82 2.05 6.56 2.98
N MET A 83 2.73 7.03 1.93
CA MET A 83 4.12 7.48 2.00
C MET A 83 4.32 8.62 3.02
N LEU A 84 3.43 9.61 3.00
CA LEU A 84 3.48 10.76 3.92
C LEU A 84 3.20 10.34 5.35
N GLY A 85 2.16 9.52 5.56
CA GLY A 85 1.80 9.00 6.87
C GLY A 85 2.91 8.15 7.48
N SER A 86 3.46 7.20 6.72
CA SER A 86 4.56 6.33 7.18
C SER A 86 5.84 7.10 7.47
N SER A 87 6.17 8.11 6.66
CA SER A 87 7.38 8.93 6.83
C SER A 87 7.30 9.83 8.07
N LEU A 88 6.13 10.43 8.33
CA LEU A 88 5.92 11.21 9.55
C LEU A 88 5.95 10.30 10.79
N LEU A 89 5.35 9.12 10.71
CA LEU A 89 5.44 8.08 11.75
C LEU A 89 6.89 7.67 12.03
N LEU A 90 7.71 7.50 10.99
CA LEU A 90 9.14 7.25 11.12
C LEU A 90 9.87 8.41 11.83
N MET A 91 9.55 9.66 11.48
CA MET A 91 10.11 10.84 12.16
C MET A 91 9.77 10.90 13.64
N THR A 92 8.55 10.51 14.05
CA THR A 92 8.19 10.48 15.48
C THR A 92 8.98 9.46 16.29
N ARG A 93 9.47 8.39 15.65
CA ARG A 93 10.35 7.41 16.30
C ARG A 93 11.79 7.89 16.43
N LEU A 94 12.26 8.71 15.49
CA LEU A 94 13.59 9.31 15.53
C LEU A 94 13.65 10.53 16.47
N ILE A 95 12.55 11.28 16.57
CA ILE A 95 12.43 12.48 17.40
C ILE A 95 11.14 12.35 18.23
N PRO A 96 11.21 11.77 19.45
CA PRO A 96 10.04 11.52 20.28
C PRO A 96 9.59 12.82 20.95
N ARG A 97 8.97 13.73 20.19
CA ARG A 97 8.54 15.03 20.70
C ARG A 97 7.05 15.33 20.57
N SER A 98 6.25 14.54 19.84
CA SER A 98 4.80 14.71 19.95
C SER A 98 3.97 13.48 19.60
N TYR A 99 3.05 13.16 20.53
CA TYR A 99 1.97 12.21 20.32
C TYR A 99 0.99 12.70 19.24
N LEU A 100 0.79 14.01 19.13
CA LEU A 100 -0.08 14.62 18.12
C LEU A 100 0.38 14.29 16.68
N ILE A 101 1.68 14.40 16.38
CA ILE A 101 2.21 14.04 15.06
C ILE A 101 1.97 12.55 14.81
N ALA A 102 2.15 11.67 15.79
CA ALA A 102 1.90 10.23 15.60
C ALA A 102 0.42 9.93 15.24
N VAL A 103 -0.53 10.61 15.91
CA VAL A 103 -1.97 10.48 15.61
C VAL A 103 -2.30 11.00 14.21
N VAL A 104 -1.80 12.18 13.85
CA VAL A 104 -2.01 12.77 12.51
C VAL A 104 -1.40 11.85 11.43
N SER A 105 -0.22 11.30 11.68
CA SER A 105 0.48 10.41 10.77
C SER A 105 -0.29 9.11 10.53
N MET A 106 -0.82 8.49 11.59
CA MET A 106 -1.71 7.33 11.47
C MET A 106 -2.97 7.66 10.69
N GLY A 107 -3.59 8.82 10.94
CA GLY A 107 -4.77 9.25 10.20
C GLY A 107 -4.51 9.42 8.70
N ILE A 108 -3.35 9.99 8.34
CA ILE A 108 -2.93 10.14 6.94
C ILE A 108 -2.65 8.77 6.30
N ALA A 109 -1.93 7.88 6.99
CA ALA A 109 -1.65 6.53 6.50
C ALA A 109 -2.96 5.74 6.25
N PHE A 110 -3.89 5.80 7.19
CA PHE A 110 -5.21 5.17 7.08
C PHE A 110 -6.00 5.69 5.87
N LEU A 111 -6.01 7.01 5.63
CA LEU A 111 -6.63 7.57 4.44
C LEU A 111 -5.98 7.07 3.15
N GLY A 112 -4.68 6.78 3.20
CA GLY A 112 -3.96 6.15 2.10
C GLY A 112 -4.46 4.73 1.82
N ASP A 113 -4.52 3.87 2.84
CA ASP A 113 -5.02 2.48 2.73
C ASP A 113 -6.44 2.42 2.19
N VAL A 114 -7.31 3.29 2.72
CA VAL A 114 -8.71 3.38 2.27
C VAL A 114 -8.78 3.82 0.81
N SER A 115 -7.94 4.76 0.38
CA SER A 115 -7.92 5.22 -1.02
C SER A 115 -7.47 4.12 -1.98
N ILE A 116 -6.43 3.36 -1.62
CA ILE A 116 -5.98 2.20 -2.40
C ILE A 116 -7.08 1.12 -2.46
N SER A 117 -7.75 0.86 -1.33
CA SER A 117 -8.86 -0.08 -1.24
C SER A 117 -10.04 0.33 -2.14
N ILE A 118 -10.41 1.62 -2.14
CA ILE A 118 -11.46 2.17 -3.00
C ILE A 118 -11.07 2.03 -4.48
N PHE A 119 -9.81 2.25 -4.83
CA PHE A 119 -9.32 2.05 -6.20
C PHE A 119 -9.56 0.62 -6.67
N PHE A 120 -9.15 -0.38 -5.88
CA PHE A 120 -9.34 -1.80 -6.22
C PHE A 120 -10.82 -2.22 -6.23
N TRP A 121 -11.62 -1.69 -5.31
CA TRP A 121 -13.05 -1.92 -5.28
C TRP A 121 -13.75 -1.42 -6.56
N ARG A 122 -13.36 -0.24 -7.05
CA ARG A 122 -13.96 0.39 -8.24
C ARG A 122 -13.50 -0.27 -9.55
N THR A 123 -12.22 -0.62 -9.65
CA THR A 123 -11.64 -1.17 -10.89
C THR A 123 -12.05 -2.61 -11.17
N MET A 124 -12.56 -3.38 -10.19
CA MET A 124 -12.88 -4.80 -10.40
C MET A 124 -14.22 -5.21 -9.80
N GLN A 125 -15.30 -5.04 -10.58
CA GLN A 125 -16.63 -5.48 -10.19
C GLN A 125 -16.82 -7.01 -10.17
N ARG A 126 -15.99 -7.79 -10.87
CA ARG A 126 -16.23 -9.23 -11.08
C ARG A 126 -15.29 -10.17 -10.31
N ASN A 127 -14.15 -9.69 -9.81
CA ASN A 127 -13.23 -10.55 -9.06
C ASN A 127 -13.52 -10.47 -7.56
N LEU A 128 -14.08 -11.56 -7.02
CA LEU A 128 -14.42 -11.67 -5.60
C LEU A 128 -13.20 -11.55 -4.70
N LEU A 129 -12.04 -12.04 -5.13
CA LEU A 129 -10.80 -12.02 -4.35
C LEU A 129 -10.29 -10.59 -4.14
N ILE A 130 -10.37 -9.74 -5.18
CA ILE A 130 -10.01 -8.32 -5.10
C ILE A 130 -11.02 -7.55 -4.24
N ARG A 131 -12.32 -7.86 -4.33
CA ARG A 131 -13.35 -7.24 -3.49
C ARG A 131 -13.15 -7.55 -2.02
N VAL A 132 -12.92 -8.82 -1.69
CA VAL A 132 -12.63 -9.25 -0.32
C VAL A 132 -11.33 -8.60 0.15
N GLY A 133 -10.29 -8.59 -0.68
CA GLY A 133 -9.03 -7.91 -0.39
C GLY A 133 -9.22 -6.43 -0.09
N ALA A 134 -9.99 -5.69 -0.91
CA ALA A 134 -10.25 -4.27 -0.71
C ALA A 134 -11.07 -4.00 0.57
N VAL A 135 -12.07 -4.84 0.87
CA VAL A 135 -12.85 -4.70 2.11
C VAL A 135 -11.97 -4.96 3.33
N LEU A 136 -11.16 -6.02 3.30
CA LEU A 136 -10.24 -6.34 4.40
C LEU A 136 -9.15 -5.28 4.56
N ASN A 137 -8.63 -4.73 3.46
CA ASN A 137 -7.61 -3.69 3.51
C ASN A 137 -8.15 -2.35 4.04
N ALA A 138 -9.45 -2.08 3.87
CA ALA A 138 -10.10 -0.92 4.49
C ALA A 138 -10.37 -1.11 6.00
N VAL A 139 -10.26 -2.33 6.54
CA VAL A 139 -10.50 -2.63 7.95
C VAL A 139 -9.17 -2.58 8.71
N PRO A 140 -8.95 -1.59 9.60
CA PRO A 140 -7.67 -1.40 10.30
C PRO A 140 -7.11 -2.62 11.05
N ILE A 141 -7.99 -3.54 11.43
CA ILE A 141 -7.65 -4.72 12.24
C ILE A 141 -7.11 -5.87 11.37
N ILE A 142 -7.46 -5.91 10.08
CA ILE A 142 -7.19 -7.05 9.20
C ILE A 142 -6.54 -6.61 7.87
N THR A 143 -5.92 -5.42 7.87
CA THR A 143 -5.39 -4.81 6.65
C THR A 143 -4.38 -5.71 5.93
N PHE A 144 -3.50 -6.37 6.69
CA PHE A 144 -2.53 -7.33 6.15
C PHE A 144 -3.14 -8.44 5.28
N ILE A 145 -4.25 -9.07 5.69
CA ILE A 145 -4.90 -10.10 4.85
C ILE A 145 -5.45 -9.46 3.57
N GLY A 146 -5.95 -8.22 3.68
CA GLY A 146 -6.38 -7.41 2.56
C GLY A 146 -5.27 -7.18 1.54
N SER A 147 -4.13 -6.63 1.96
CA SER A 147 -2.93 -6.41 1.13
C SER A 147 -2.49 -7.67 0.40
N LEU A 148 -2.48 -8.83 1.10
CA LEU A 148 -2.12 -10.12 0.48
C LEU A 148 -3.11 -10.54 -0.61
N LEU A 149 -4.42 -10.45 -0.34
CA LEU A 149 -5.44 -10.79 -1.33
C LEU A 149 -5.40 -9.84 -2.52
N LEU A 150 -5.20 -8.53 -2.29
CA LEU A 150 -5.00 -7.57 -3.37
C LEU A 150 -3.78 -7.93 -4.23
N ALA A 151 -2.66 -8.30 -3.62
CA ALA A 151 -1.45 -8.72 -4.33
C ALA A 151 -1.63 -10.00 -5.14
N ILE A 152 -2.45 -10.94 -4.68
CA ILE A 152 -2.78 -12.18 -5.40
C ILE A 152 -3.74 -11.88 -6.57
N GLY A 153 -4.78 -11.09 -6.32
CA GLY A 153 -5.85 -10.79 -7.26
C GLY A 153 -5.48 -9.82 -8.38
N ILE A 154 -4.39 -9.07 -8.24
CA ILE A 154 -4.01 -8.01 -9.19
C ILE A 154 -3.80 -8.48 -10.65
N SER A 155 -3.54 -9.78 -10.84
CA SER A 155 -3.40 -10.42 -12.14
C SER A 155 -4.61 -10.20 -13.05
N ASP A 156 -5.79 -10.03 -12.46
CA ASP A 156 -7.07 -9.88 -13.17
C ASP A 156 -7.51 -8.42 -13.36
N VAL A 157 -6.73 -7.44 -12.88
CA VAL A 157 -7.08 -6.02 -12.95
C VAL A 157 -6.81 -5.50 -14.37
N LYS A 158 -7.86 -5.40 -15.16
CA LYS A 158 -7.85 -4.84 -16.52
C LYS A 158 -7.54 -3.34 -16.56
N ASP A 159 -7.95 -2.60 -15.53
CA ASP A 159 -7.92 -1.12 -15.50
C ASP A 159 -6.58 -0.52 -14.99
N LEU A 160 -5.55 -1.36 -14.81
CA LEU A 160 -4.16 -0.90 -14.62
C LEU A 160 -3.45 -0.63 -15.96
N GLY A 161 -4.17 -0.68 -17.09
CA GLY A 161 -3.64 -0.45 -18.44
C GLY A 161 -4.51 0.48 -19.28
#